data_AF-A0A271KI40-F1
#
_entry.id   AF-A0A271KI40-F1
#
_cell.length_a   1.000
_cell.length_b   1.000
_cell.length_c   1.000
_cell.angle_alpha   90.00
_cell.angle_beta   90.00
_cell.angle_gamma   90.00
#
_symmetry.space_group_name_H-M   'P 1'
#
loop_
_entity.id
_entity.type
_entity.pdbx_description
1 polymer ?
#
loop_
_entity_poly.entity_id
_entity_poly.type
_entity_poly.pdbx_seq_one_letter_code
_entity_poly.pdbx_strand_id
1 'polypeptide(L)'
;MRTPARPPLDGLKKRLDRSRAKRERMPRDGFLRETFVLPRSDARLKAKEWFERFPKQAYWTEIESWFERPGDVIEFTIRRLPAAD
;
A
#
# COMPACT_ATOMS: atom_id res chain seq x y z
N MET A 1 6.02 11.65 -36.22
CA MET A 1 5.95 12.15 -34.83
C MET A 1 6.08 10.96 -33.89
N ARG A 2 7.10 10.95 -33.02
CA ARG A 2 7.54 9.79 -32.24
C ARG A 2 6.83 9.79 -30.88
N THR A 3 5.99 8.80 -30.62
CA THR A 3 5.33 8.56 -29.33
C THR A 3 6.39 8.31 -28.25
N PRO A 4 6.37 8.97 -27.07
CA PRO A 4 7.25 8.57 -25.98
C PRO A 4 6.77 7.22 -25.44
N ALA A 5 7.66 6.22 -25.51
CA ALA A 5 7.44 4.91 -24.95
C ALA A 5 7.26 5.03 -23.43
N ARG A 6 6.19 4.42 -22.91
CA ARG A 6 5.91 4.31 -21.48
C ARG A 6 7.16 3.76 -20.78
N PRO A 7 7.65 4.39 -19.70
CA PRO A 7 8.87 3.93 -19.03
C PRO A 7 8.69 2.49 -18.51
N PRO A 8 9.74 1.64 -18.58
CA PRO A 8 9.63 0.23 -18.21
C PRO A 8 9.33 0.08 -16.71
N LEU A 9 8.33 -0.74 -16.40
CA LEU A 9 7.80 -1.01 -15.05
C LEU A 9 8.83 -1.62 -14.08
N ASP A 10 10.00 -2.04 -14.57
CA ASP A 10 11.07 -2.69 -13.80
C ASP A 10 11.75 -1.72 -12.80
N GLY A 11 11.96 -0.47 -13.23
CA GLY A 11 12.55 0.57 -12.38
C GLY A 11 11.66 0.96 -11.20
N LEU A 12 10.34 0.84 -11.36
CA LEU A 12 9.35 1.08 -10.31
C LEU A 12 9.44 0.00 -9.21
N LYS A 13 9.64 -1.25 -9.61
CA LYS A 13 9.76 -2.41 -8.71
C LYS A 13 11.01 -2.31 -7.84
N LYS A 14 12.14 -1.90 -8.43
CA LYS A 14 13.43 -1.71 -7.74
C LYS A 14 13.42 -0.53 -6.76
N ARG A 15 12.67 0.53 -7.06
CA ARG A 15 12.47 1.67 -6.14
C ARG A 15 11.53 1.31 -4.98
N LEU A 16 10.48 0.52 -5.24
CA LEU A 16 9.59 0.03 -4.19
C LEU A 16 10.32 -0.91 -3.22
N ASP A 17 11.14 -1.82 -3.74
CA ASP A 17 11.99 -2.71 -2.96
C ASP A 17 12.98 -1.96 -2.06
N ARG A 18 13.68 -0.95 -2.61
CA ARG A 18 14.56 -0.07 -1.84
C ARG A 18 13.81 0.74 -0.77
N SER A 19 12.56 1.13 -1.04
CA SER A 19 11.70 1.81 -0.07
C SER A 19 11.24 0.88 1.06
N ARG A 20 10.96 -0.40 0.74
CA ARG A 20 10.70 -1.47 1.73
C ARG A 20 11.93 -1.73 2.61
N ALA A 21 13.12 -1.84 2.02
CA ALA A 21 14.38 -2.02 2.76
C ALA A 21 14.73 -0.81 3.65
N LYS A 22 14.37 0.42 3.25
CA LYS A 22 14.58 1.63 4.05
C LYS A 22 13.59 1.74 5.22
N ARG A 23 12.37 1.21 5.09
CA ARG A 23 11.34 1.16 6.15
C ARG A 23 11.66 0.15 7.26
N GLU A 24 12.48 -0.87 6.98
CA GLU A 24 12.94 -1.81 8.01
C GLU A 24 13.85 -1.18 9.09
N ARG A 25 14.39 0.03 8.84
CA ARG A 25 15.28 0.76 9.76
C ARG A 25 14.58 1.76 10.68
N MET A 26 13.25 1.91 10.60
CA MET A 26 12.49 2.75 11.53
C MET A 26 11.98 1.92 12.72
N PRO A 27 11.88 2.51 13.93
CA PRO A 27 11.48 1.79 15.14
C PRO A 27 10.14 1.09 14.89
N ARG A 28 10.15 -0.23 15.02
CA ARG A 28 8.99 -1.05 14.70
C ARG A 28 8.01 -0.94 15.86
N ASP A 29 6.98 -0.10 15.72
CA ASP A 29 5.83 -0.03 16.63
C ASP A 29 5.03 -1.36 16.75
N GLY A 30 5.57 -2.48 16.24
CA GLY A 30 4.87 -3.76 16.13
C GLY A 30 3.94 -3.88 14.92
N PHE A 31 3.66 -2.79 14.20
CA PHE A 31 2.72 -2.80 13.07
C PHE A 31 3.39 -3.12 11.72
N LEU A 32 2.79 -4.06 10.98
CA LEU A 32 3.04 -4.31 9.57
C LEU A 32 2.34 -3.26 8.73
N ARG A 33 3.06 -2.67 7.77
CA ARG A 33 2.54 -1.63 6.87
C ARG A 33 2.62 -2.08 5.41
N GLU A 34 1.52 -1.99 4.68
CA GLU A 34 1.45 -2.34 3.27
C GLU A 34 0.83 -1.21 2.44
N THR A 35 1.53 -0.79 1.38
CA THR A 35 1.12 0.32 0.50
C THR A 35 0.59 -0.24 -0.82
N PHE A 36 -0.57 0.25 -1.25
CA PHE A 36 -1.26 -0.10 -2.49
C PHE A 36 -1.44 1.14 -3.37
N VAL A 37 -1.39 0.96 -4.69
CA VAL A 37 -1.67 2.00 -5.69
C VAL A 37 -2.62 1.40 -6.70
N LEU A 38 -3.89 1.75 -6.62
CA LEU A 38 -4.98 1.14 -7.40
C LEU A 38 -5.97 2.21 -7.85
N PRO A 39 -6.74 1.99 -8.94
CA PRO A 39 -7.88 2.85 -9.27
C PRO A 39 -8.83 3.02 -8.09
N ARG A 40 -9.57 4.13 -8.01
CA ARG A 40 -10.41 4.48 -6.85
C ARG A 40 -11.41 3.38 -6.48
N SER A 41 -12.04 2.77 -7.49
CA SER A 41 -12.98 1.65 -7.28
C SER A 41 -12.26 0.41 -6.71
N ASP A 42 -11.14 0.01 -7.31
CA ASP A 42 -10.33 -1.12 -6.85
C ASP A 42 -9.72 -0.88 -5.48
N ALA A 43 -9.31 0.36 -5.17
CA ALA A 43 -8.77 0.72 -3.87
C ALA A 43 -9.80 0.52 -2.74
N ARG A 44 -11.07 0.86 -3.00
CA ARG A 44 -12.17 0.62 -2.06
C ARG A 44 -12.44 -0.86 -1.87
N LEU A 45 -12.48 -1.63 -2.96
CA LEU A 45 -12.63 -3.09 -2.89
C LEU A 45 -11.48 -3.71 -2.11
N LYS A 46 -10.24 -3.31 -2.41
CA LYS A 46 -9.04 -3.82 -1.75
C LYS A 46 -8.99 -3.51 -0.26
N ALA A 47 -9.39 -2.29 0.11
CA ALA A 47 -9.52 -1.92 1.51
C ALA A 47 -10.56 -2.80 2.22
N LYS A 48 -11.73 -3.00 1.60
CA LYS A 48 -12.78 -3.87 2.15
C LYS A 48 -12.31 -5.31 2.33
N GLU A 49 -11.72 -5.91 1.29
CA GLU A 49 -11.14 -7.25 1.36
C GLU A 49 -10.13 -7.37 2.51
N TRP A 50 -9.37 -6.30 2.76
CA TRP A 50 -8.41 -6.30 3.85
C TRP A 50 -9.04 -6.25 5.24
N PHE A 51 -10.09 -5.44 5.42
CA PHE A 51 -10.84 -5.43 6.67
C PHE A 51 -11.61 -6.74 6.91
N GLU A 52 -12.06 -7.42 5.84
CA GLU A 52 -12.71 -8.73 5.94
C GLU A 52 -11.71 -9.82 6.32
N ARG A 53 -10.52 -9.83 5.72
CA ARG A 53 -9.47 -10.84 5.99
C ARG A 53 -8.72 -10.59 7.29
N PHE A 54 -8.53 -9.33 7.66
CA PHE A 54 -7.88 -8.92 8.90
C PHE A 54 -8.77 -7.91 9.64
N PRO A 55 -9.76 -8.40 10.42
CA PRO A 55 -10.67 -7.54 11.16
C PRO A 55 -9.92 -6.60 12.09
N LYS A 56 -10.37 -5.34 12.17
CA LYS A 56 -9.78 -4.32 13.06
C LYS A 56 -9.72 -4.80 14.52
N GLN A 57 -10.74 -5.51 14.99
CA GLN A 57 -10.78 -6.02 16.36
C GLN A 57 -9.63 -6.99 16.70
N ALA A 58 -9.24 -7.85 15.76
CA ALA A 58 -8.23 -8.89 15.99
C ALA A 58 -6.83 -8.39 15.61
N TYR A 59 -6.72 -7.63 14.52
CA TYR A 59 -5.42 -7.25 13.95
C TYR A 59 -5.12 -5.75 14.05
N TRP A 60 -6.01 -4.94 14.65
CA TRP A 60 -5.88 -3.48 14.67
C TRP A 60 -5.59 -2.90 13.28
N THR A 61 -6.22 -3.50 12.25
CA THR A 61 -6.08 -3.09 10.87
C THR A 61 -6.68 -1.70 10.67
N GLU A 62 -5.91 -0.77 10.10
CA GLU A 62 -6.32 0.60 9.83
C GLU A 62 -5.64 1.16 8.57
N ILE A 63 -6.26 2.15 7.93
CA ILE A 63 -5.59 2.92 6.86
C ILE A 63 -4.77 4.02 7.53
N GLU A 64 -3.44 3.93 7.43
CA GLU A 64 -2.51 4.90 8.02
C GLU A 64 -2.48 6.21 7.22
N SER A 65 -2.47 6.12 5.89
CA SER A 65 -2.40 7.28 5.01
C SER A 65 -2.98 6.94 3.64
N TRP A 66 -3.62 7.90 2.98
CA TRP A 66 -4.09 7.78 1.61
C TRP A 66 -3.90 9.09 0.85
N PHE A 67 -3.71 8.97 -0.47
CA PHE A 67 -3.46 10.08 -1.37
C PHE A 67 -4.09 9.81 -2.74
N GLU A 68 -4.79 10.80 -3.28
CA GLU A 68 -5.37 10.75 -4.62
C GLU A 68 -4.33 11.16 -5.66
N ARG A 69 -4.04 10.26 -6.58
CA ARG A 69 -3.16 10.48 -7.74
C ARG A 69 -4.01 10.92 -8.95
N PRO A 70 -3.42 11.67 -9.89
CA PRO A 70 -4.09 11.98 -11.16
C PRO A 70 -4.45 10.70 -11.92
N GLY A 71 -5.61 10.69 -12.57
CA GLY A 71 -6.10 9.52 -13.31
C GLY A 71 -6.96 8.56 -12.49
N ASP A 72 -7.67 9.05 -11.47
CA ASP A 72 -8.59 8.27 -10.61
C ASP A 72 -7.90 7.10 -9.89
N VAL A 73 -6.65 7.31 -9.46
CA VAL A 73 -5.85 6.32 -8.75
C VAL A 73 -5.71 6.75 -7.29
N ILE A 74 -5.86 5.83 -6.37
CA ILE A 74 -5.64 6.02 -4.93
C ILE A 74 -4.39 5.25 -4.52
N GLU A 75 -3.47 5.96 -3.89
CA GLU A 75 -2.37 5.37 -3.13
C GLU A 75 -2.76 5.34 -1.66
N PHE A 76 -2.79 4.16 -1.02
CA PHE A 76 -3.09 4.06 0.40
C PHE A 76 -2.17 3.07 1.09
N THR A 77 -1.86 3.34 2.36
CA THR A 77 -1.08 2.47 3.23
C THR A 77 -1.98 1.94 4.33
N ILE A 78 -2.05 0.62 4.46
CA ILE A 78 -2.68 -0.08 5.58
C ILE A 78 -1.62 -0.42 6.62
N ARG A 79 -1.98 -0.29 7.89
CA ARG A 79 -1.22 -0.82 9.03
C ARG A 79 -2.05 -1.89 9.74
N ARG A 80 -1.39 -2.92 10.29
CA ARG A 80 -2.01 -3.96 11.12
C ARG A 80 -0.97 -4.63 12.03
N LEU A 81 -1.42 -5.35 13.04
CA LEU A 81 -0.58 -6.25 13.83
C LEU A 81 -0.25 -7.54 13.05
N PRO A 82 0.92 -8.14 13.31
CA PRO A 82 1.34 -9.39 12.67
C PRO A 82 0.53 -10.59 13.17
N ALA A 83 0.13 -10.57 14.45
CA ALA A 83 -0.68 -11.59 15.10
C ALA A 83 -1.99 -10.98 15.59
N ALA A 84 -3.01 -11.84 15.70
CA ALA A 84 -4.21 -11.50 16.45
C ALA A 84 -3.93 -11.68 17.95
N ASP A 85 -4.42 -10.75 18.77
CA ASP A 85 -4.47 -10.89 20.22
C ASP A 85 -5.58 -11.88 20.64
#